data_AF-A0A1I6JBJ5-F1
#
_entry.id   AF-A0A1I6JBJ5-F1
#
_cell.length_a   1.000
_cell.length_b   1.000
_cell.length_c   1.000
_cell.angle_alpha   90.00
_cell.angle_beta   90.00
_cell.angle_gamma   90.00
#
_symmetry.space_group_name_H-M   'P 1'
#
loop_
_entity.id
_entity.type
_entity.pdbx_description
1 polymer ?
#
loop_
_entity_poly.entity_id
_entity_poly.type
_entity_poly.pdbx_seq_one_letter_code
_entity_poly.pdbx_strand_id
1 'polypeptide(L)'
;MARHSASAALAIAGAALFVAVLTGCTGTPSPEPTPSPSTSRPQPSGEATAEPVGLHPDLPAADNLPYFDQVNQKVVAANGAAAGRDFIDALVAAGFDKAAMQVTSDQTSLGEPADSVQFAVAFNDECLVGQYGPKSGGYHGVVQPALGTGGCLVGQTRPIDW
;
A
#
# COMPACT_ATOMS: atom_id res chain seq x y z
N MET A 1 -2.53 28.49 73.67
CA MET A 1 -1.21 28.95 73.15
C MET A 1 -1.34 28.93 71.62
N ALA A 2 -1.66 30.04 70.94
CA ALA A 2 -0.78 31.15 70.54
C ALA A 2 0.42 30.66 69.69
N ARG A 3 0.74 31.11 68.47
CA ARG A 3 0.31 32.22 67.59
C ARG A 3 0.87 31.96 66.16
N HIS A 4 0.15 32.43 65.13
CA HIS A 4 0.53 33.07 63.84
C HIS A 4 1.98 32.91 63.32
N SER A 5 2.23 32.77 62.02
CA SER A 5 2.12 33.91 61.09
C SER A 5 2.16 33.53 59.61
N ALA A 6 1.33 34.25 58.84
CA ALA A 6 1.33 34.34 57.38
C ALA A 6 2.61 35.00 56.85
N SER A 7 2.92 34.78 55.57
CA SER A 7 3.41 35.82 54.67
C SER A 7 3.19 35.40 53.22
N ALA A 8 2.34 36.19 52.56
CA ALA A 8 2.12 36.16 51.13
C ALA A 8 3.20 36.98 50.40
N ALA A 9 3.27 36.73 49.09
CA ALA A 9 3.38 37.71 48.01
C ALA A 9 4.69 37.79 47.19
N LEU A 10 4.45 38.20 45.93
CA LEU A 10 5.33 38.77 44.89
C LEU A 10 6.19 37.78 44.09
N ALA A 11 6.33 37.88 42.76
CA ALA A 11 5.69 38.70 41.74
C ALA A 11 6.07 38.14 40.35
N ILE A 12 5.18 38.34 39.37
CA ILE A 12 5.33 38.05 37.95
C ILE A 12 5.99 39.26 37.28
N ALA A 13 7.06 39.07 36.48
CA ALA A 13 7.38 39.82 35.25
C ALA A 13 8.81 39.52 34.78
N GLY A 14 8.99 39.32 33.47
CA GLY A 14 10.33 39.20 32.88
C GLY A 14 10.33 38.93 31.38
N ALA A 15 9.62 39.76 30.60
CA ALA A 15 9.82 39.83 29.16
C ALA A 15 11.16 40.53 28.87
N ALA A 16 12.09 39.83 28.23
CA ALA A 16 13.35 40.41 27.76
C ALA A 16 13.39 40.39 26.23
N LEU A 17 13.19 41.58 25.66
CA LEU A 17 13.50 41.93 24.28
C LEU A 17 14.99 41.65 23.99
N PHE A 18 15.27 40.90 22.93
CA PHE A 18 16.60 40.83 22.33
C PHE A 18 16.63 41.74 21.10
N VAL A 19 17.21 42.94 21.28
CA VAL A 19 17.72 43.78 20.19
C VAL A 19 19.22 43.56 20.15
N ALA A 20 19.72 42.82 19.15
CA ALA A 20 21.14 42.68 18.88
C ALA A 20 21.43 43.13 17.44
N VAL A 21 22.41 44.03 17.38
CA VAL A 21 22.85 44.90 16.29
C VAL A 21 23.37 44.12 15.08
N LEU A 22 22.94 44.48 13.87
CA LEU A 22 23.58 44.04 12.62
C LEU A 22 24.81 44.91 12.34
N THR A 23 26.01 44.36 12.53
CA THR A 23 27.26 44.90 11.96
C THR A 23 27.87 43.87 11.02
N GLY A 24 28.10 44.28 9.78
CA GLY A 24 28.50 43.42 8.67
C GLY A 24 29.94 42.90 8.73
N CYS A 25 30.17 41.83 7.98
CA CYS A 25 31.49 41.42 7.54
C CYS A 25 31.46 41.13 6.03
N THR A 26 32.60 41.45 5.43
CA THR A 26 32.88 41.77 4.03
C THR A 26 32.94 40.57 3.08
N GLY A 27 32.84 40.87 1.79
CA GLY A 27 32.65 39.93 0.69
C GLY A 27 33.67 38.78 0.57
N THR A 28 33.13 37.62 0.19
CA THR A 28 33.85 36.45 -0.30
C THR A 28 33.78 36.45 -1.84
N PRO A 29 34.87 36.20 -2.57
CA PRO A 29 34.82 36.12 -4.04
C PRO A 29 33.98 34.93 -4.51
N SER A 30 33.13 35.17 -5.51
CA SER A 30 32.25 34.18 -6.14
C SER A 30 33.07 33.12 -6.88
N PRO A 31 32.87 31.81 -6.64
CA PRO A 31 33.42 30.79 -7.52
C PRO A 31 32.73 30.83 -8.88
N GLU A 32 33.53 30.67 -9.93
CA GLU A 32 33.12 30.59 -11.33
C GLU A 32 32.28 29.32 -11.58
N PRO A 33 31.24 29.36 -12.45
CA PRO A 33 30.39 28.20 -12.69
C PRO A 33 31.13 27.14 -13.52
N THR A 34 31.48 26.01 -12.89
CA THR A 34 31.89 24.78 -13.58
C THR A 34 30.72 24.22 -14.39
N PRO A 35 30.89 23.87 -15.68
CA PRO A 35 29.84 23.21 -16.44
C PRO A 35 29.53 21.83 -15.82
N SER A 36 28.28 21.62 -15.41
CA SER A 36 27.79 20.31 -14.96
C SER A 36 27.68 19.36 -16.16
N PRO A 37 28.14 18.10 -16.06
CA PRO A 37 27.86 17.10 -17.07
C PRO A 37 26.35 16.84 -17.11
N SER A 38 25.74 16.97 -18.28
CA SER A 38 24.36 16.52 -18.50
C SER A 38 24.35 15.00 -18.57
N THR A 39 24.06 14.34 -17.45
CA THR A 39 23.75 12.92 -17.44
C THR A 39 22.40 12.72 -18.11
N SER A 40 22.39 12.16 -19.32
CA SER A 40 21.16 11.71 -19.96
C SER A 40 20.51 10.65 -19.06
N ARG A 41 19.30 10.92 -18.58
CA ARG A 41 18.48 9.96 -17.84
C ARG A 41 18.09 8.84 -18.82
N PRO A 42 18.29 7.55 -18.49
CA PRO A 42 17.76 6.48 -19.32
C PRO A 42 16.23 6.62 -19.38
N GLN A 43 15.71 6.76 -20.60
CA GLN A 43 14.29 6.66 -20.88
C GLN A 43 13.95 5.17 -20.90
N PRO A 44 12.99 4.68 -20.11
CA PRO A 44 12.56 3.29 -20.22
C PRO A 44 11.88 3.14 -21.59
N SER A 45 12.61 2.56 -22.54
CA SER A 45 12.07 2.13 -23.82
C SER A 45 11.99 0.62 -23.77
N GLY A 46 10.77 0.13 -23.70
CA GLY A 46 10.46 -1.29 -23.67
C GLY A 46 8.96 -1.44 -23.50
N GLU A 47 8.19 -1.16 -24.56
CA GLU A 47 6.91 -1.82 -24.71
C GLU A 47 7.23 -3.31 -24.82
N ALA A 48 7.04 -4.02 -23.71
CA ALA A 48 7.30 -5.45 -23.63
C ALA A 48 6.48 -6.13 -24.73
N THR A 49 7.15 -6.91 -25.58
CA THR A 49 6.51 -7.91 -26.43
C THR A 49 5.50 -8.66 -25.56
N ALA A 50 4.22 -8.53 -25.85
CA ALA A 50 3.17 -9.14 -25.05
C ALA A 50 3.35 -10.66 -25.09
N GLU A 51 3.93 -11.20 -24.01
CA GLU A 51 3.92 -12.63 -23.74
C GLU A 51 2.45 -13.12 -23.68
N PRO A 52 2.20 -14.43 -23.90
CA PRO A 52 0.87 -14.98 -23.81
C PRO A 52 0.24 -14.58 -22.48
N VAL A 53 -0.93 -13.93 -22.55
CA VAL A 53 -1.70 -13.49 -21.37
C VAL A 53 -2.44 -14.69 -20.82
N GLY A 54 -1.66 -15.61 -20.27
CA GLY A 54 -2.09 -16.85 -19.64
C GLY A 54 -1.29 -17.06 -18.36
N LEU A 55 -1.70 -18.05 -17.58
CA LEU A 55 -0.96 -18.44 -16.38
C LEU A 55 0.37 -19.10 -16.79
N HIS A 56 1.46 -18.67 -16.17
CA HIS A 56 2.81 -19.24 -16.31
C HIS A 56 3.29 -19.75 -14.94
N PRO A 57 2.97 -21.00 -14.57
CA PRO A 57 3.26 -21.55 -13.23
C PRO A 57 4.75 -21.56 -12.87
N ASP A 58 5.62 -21.69 -13.88
CA ASP A 58 7.07 -21.81 -13.71
C ASP A 58 7.78 -20.44 -13.60
N LEU A 59 7.05 -19.33 -13.75
CA LEU A 59 7.59 -17.97 -13.63
C LEU A 59 7.24 -17.33 -12.27
N PRO A 60 7.99 -16.32 -11.80
CA PRO A 60 7.65 -15.55 -10.61
C PRO A 60 6.23 -14.97 -10.60
N ALA A 61 5.75 -14.56 -9.41
CA ALA A 61 4.43 -13.95 -9.27
C ALA A 61 4.31 -12.65 -10.07
N ALA A 62 5.39 -11.85 -10.14
CA ALA A 62 5.43 -10.61 -10.91
C ALA A 62 5.07 -10.80 -12.39
N ASP A 63 5.53 -11.90 -13.01
CA ASP A 63 5.24 -12.22 -14.41
C ASP A 63 3.78 -12.66 -14.63
N ASN A 64 3.12 -13.14 -13.56
CA ASN A 64 1.72 -13.57 -13.58
C ASN A 64 0.73 -12.47 -13.18
N LEU A 65 1.20 -11.36 -12.60
CA LEU A 65 0.36 -10.24 -12.17
C LEU A 65 -0.51 -9.67 -13.31
N PRO A 66 -0.01 -9.47 -14.55
CA PRO A 66 -0.86 -8.99 -15.65
C PRO A 66 -2.03 -9.92 -15.98
N TYR A 67 -1.82 -11.24 -15.92
CA TYR A 67 -2.90 -12.21 -16.15
C TYR A 67 -3.91 -12.23 -15.00
N PHE A 68 -3.41 -12.22 -13.76
CA PHE A 68 -4.23 -12.08 -12.55
C PHE A 68 -5.12 -10.83 -12.61
N ASP A 69 -4.55 -9.67 -12.93
CA ASP A 69 -5.27 -8.41 -13.06
C ASP A 69 -6.32 -8.46 -14.17
N GLN A 70 -5.99 -9.03 -15.32
CA GLN A 70 -6.94 -9.19 -16.42
C GLN A 70 -8.16 -10.02 -15.99
N VAL A 71 -7.96 -11.13 -15.28
CA VAL A 71 -9.05 -12.00 -14.81
C VAL A 71 -9.95 -11.24 -13.84
N ASN A 72 -9.37 -10.56 -12.85
CA ASN A 72 -10.15 -9.85 -11.84
C ASN A 72 -10.87 -8.61 -12.41
N GLN A 73 -10.26 -7.89 -13.34
CA GLN A 73 -10.91 -6.76 -14.02
C GLN A 73 -12.12 -7.22 -14.86
N LYS A 74 -12.09 -8.41 -15.46
CA LYS A 74 -13.25 -8.99 -16.14
C LYS A 74 -14.40 -9.26 -15.16
N VAL A 75 -14.10 -9.72 -13.93
CA VAL A 75 -15.11 -9.90 -12.88
C VAL A 75 -15.77 -8.56 -12.53
N VAL A 76 -14.96 -7.52 -12.30
CA VAL A 76 -15.47 -6.18 -11.98
C VAL A 76 -16.32 -5.60 -13.11
N ALA A 77 -15.88 -5.77 -14.36
CA ALA A 77 -16.63 -5.30 -15.52
C ALA A 77 -17.98 -6.02 -15.69
N ALA A 78 -18.04 -7.31 -15.34
CA ALA A 78 -19.27 -8.10 -15.40
C ALA A 78 -20.20 -7.86 -14.19
N ASN A 79 -19.63 -7.63 -13.00
CA ASN A 79 -20.35 -7.44 -11.76
C ASN A 79 -19.67 -6.37 -10.89
N GLY A 80 -20.20 -5.14 -10.92
CA GLY A 80 -19.72 -4.06 -10.04
C GLY A 80 -19.97 -4.30 -8.55
N ALA A 81 -20.82 -5.25 -8.19
CA ALA A 81 -21.07 -5.69 -6.82
C ALA A 81 -20.37 -7.03 -6.49
N ALA A 82 -19.32 -7.39 -7.24
CA ALA A 82 -18.59 -8.64 -7.05
C ALA A 82 -18.10 -8.79 -5.60
N ALA A 83 -18.38 -9.97 -5.04
CA ALA A 83 -17.92 -10.39 -3.73
C ALA A 83 -16.71 -11.33 -3.88
N GLY A 84 -16.07 -11.69 -2.77
CA GLY A 84 -14.87 -12.51 -2.76
C GLY A 84 -15.01 -13.84 -3.50
N ARG A 85 -16.19 -14.47 -3.46
CA ARG A 85 -16.43 -15.73 -4.18
C ARG A 85 -16.33 -15.55 -5.70
N ASP A 86 -16.80 -14.42 -6.23
CA ASP A 86 -16.76 -14.16 -7.68
C ASP A 86 -15.31 -14.08 -8.19
N PHE A 87 -14.41 -13.47 -7.42
CA PHE A 87 -12.98 -13.41 -7.75
C PHE A 87 -12.32 -14.78 -7.66
N ILE A 88 -12.58 -15.53 -6.59
CA ILE A 88 -12.03 -16.88 -6.42
C ILE A 88 -12.49 -17.81 -7.55
N ASP A 89 -13.79 -17.84 -7.87
CA ASP A 89 -14.33 -18.70 -8.92
C ASP A 89 -13.74 -18.33 -10.29
N ALA A 90 -13.54 -17.03 -10.57
CA ALA A 90 -12.91 -16.58 -11.80
C ALA A 90 -11.42 -16.95 -11.89
N LEU A 91 -10.67 -16.82 -10.80
CA LEU A 91 -9.26 -17.21 -10.73
C LEU A 91 -9.10 -18.73 -10.87
N VAL A 92 -9.98 -19.52 -10.28
CA VAL A 92 -10.00 -20.98 -10.47
C VAL A 92 -10.30 -21.34 -11.93
N ALA A 93 -11.28 -20.67 -12.56
CA ALA A 93 -11.57 -20.86 -13.98
C ALA A 93 -10.39 -20.44 -14.89
N ALA A 94 -9.56 -19.51 -14.43
CA ALA A 94 -8.33 -19.08 -15.10
C ALA A 94 -7.12 -20.01 -14.82
N GLY A 95 -7.29 -21.04 -13.98
CA GLY A 95 -6.27 -22.07 -13.72
C GLY A 95 -5.41 -21.84 -12.48
N PHE A 96 -5.66 -20.82 -11.68
CA PHE A 96 -4.99 -20.65 -10.38
C PHE A 96 -5.46 -21.72 -9.39
N ASP A 97 -4.54 -22.23 -8.56
CA ASP A 97 -4.86 -23.27 -7.57
C ASP A 97 -5.71 -22.72 -6.43
N LYS A 98 -6.93 -23.25 -6.28
CA LYS A 98 -7.87 -22.89 -5.20
C LYS A 98 -7.28 -23.13 -3.82
N ALA A 99 -6.47 -24.18 -3.65
CA ALA A 99 -5.87 -24.51 -2.35
C ALA A 99 -4.82 -23.50 -1.89
N ALA A 100 -4.25 -22.73 -2.83
CA ALA A 100 -3.32 -21.65 -2.57
C ALA A 100 -4.02 -20.31 -2.29
N MET A 101 -5.36 -20.27 -2.31
CA MET A 101 -6.11 -19.03 -2.21
C MET A 101 -6.50 -18.64 -0.79
N GLN A 102 -6.59 -17.34 -0.59
CA GLN A 102 -7.09 -16.72 0.63
C GLN A 102 -8.09 -15.62 0.26
N VAL A 103 -9.12 -15.42 1.08
CA VAL A 103 -10.09 -14.33 0.88
C VAL A 103 -10.62 -13.84 2.22
N THR A 104 -10.81 -12.53 2.36
CA THR A 104 -11.43 -11.93 3.55
C THR A 104 -12.94 -12.15 3.56
N SER A 105 -13.59 -11.85 4.69
CA SER A 105 -15.05 -11.83 4.76
C SER A 105 -15.63 -10.77 3.81
N ASP A 106 -16.77 -11.10 3.19
CA ASP A 106 -17.58 -10.16 2.40
C ASP A 106 -18.44 -9.25 3.28
N GLN A 107 -18.47 -9.52 4.59
CA GLN A 107 -19.28 -8.80 5.57
C GLN A 107 -18.47 -8.42 6.81
N THR A 108 -18.84 -7.30 7.42
CA THR A 108 -18.38 -6.86 8.73
C THR A 108 -19.00 -7.73 9.84
N SER A 109 -18.53 -7.57 11.08
CA SER A 109 -19.10 -8.23 12.25
C SER A 109 -20.55 -7.84 12.55
N LEU A 110 -21.05 -6.75 11.94
CA LEU A 110 -22.44 -6.31 12.04
C LEU A 110 -23.33 -6.89 10.92
N GLY A 111 -22.77 -7.67 10.00
CA GLY A 111 -23.49 -8.21 8.84
C GLY A 111 -23.60 -7.27 7.65
N GLU A 112 -23.04 -6.06 7.75
CA GLU A 112 -22.99 -5.11 6.64
C GLU A 112 -21.95 -5.53 5.59
N PRO A 113 -22.13 -5.21 4.30
CA PRO A 113 -21.12 -5.45 3.28
C PRO A 113 -19.76 -4.86 3.65
N ALA A 114 -18.69 -5.59 3.38
CA ALA A 114 -17.34 -5.08 3.57
C ALA A 114 -17.06 -3.90 2.62
N ASP A 115 -16.38 -2.88 3.14
CA ASP A 115 -15.96 -1.70 2.37
C ASP A 115 -15.01 -2.07 1.20
N SER A 116 -14.22 -3.12 1.42
CA SER A 116 -13.45 -3.84 0.41
C SER A 116 -13.22 -5.29 0.83
N VAL A 117 -13.09 -6.14 -0.18
CA VAL A 117 -12.69 -7.54 -0.05
C VAL A 117 -11.27 -7.67 -0.57
N GLN A 118 -10.44 -8.41 0.15
CA GLN A 118 -9.11 -8.79 -0.29
C GLN A 118 -9.08 -10.29 -0.56
N PHE A 119 -8.36 -10.67 -1.61
CA PHE A 119 -8.13 -12.06 -1.99
C PHE A 119 -6.70 -12.21 -2.46
N ALA A 120 -6.16 -13.40 -2.34
CA ALA A 120 -4.79 -13.67 -2.74
C ALA A 120 -4.61 -15.09 -3.25
N VAL A 121 -3.58 -15.29 -4.06
CA VAL A 121 -3.07 -16.59 -4.45
C VAL A 121 -1.60 -16.66 -4.02
N ALA A 122 -1.25 -17.63 -3.17
CA ALA A 122 0.14 -17.94 -2.89
C ALA A 122 0.78 -18.52 -4.17
N PHE A 123 1.93 -17.97 -4.57
CA PHE A 123 2.53 -18.24 -5.87
C PHE A 123 4.04 -18.06 -5.80
N ASN A 124 4.80 -19.16 -5.91
CA ASN A 124 6.27 -19.17 -5.92
C ASN A 124 6.91 -18.33 -4.80
N ASP A 125 6.55 -18.63 -3.53
CA ASP A 125 6.97 -17.93 -2.30
C ASP A 125 6.53 -16.45 -2.17
N GLU A 126 5.81 -15.94 -3.16
CA GLU A 126 5.17 -14.64 -3.17
C GLU A 126 3.65 -14.78 -3.15
N CYS A 127 2.96 -13.65 -3.18
CA CYS A 127 1.52 -13.56 -3.16
C CYS A 127 1.05 -12.59 -4.22
N LEU A 128 0.17 -13.07 -5.11
CA LEU A 128 -0.66 -12.22 -5.94
C LEU A 128 -1.84 -11.77 -5.09
N VAL A 129 -1.92 -10.49 -4.76
CA VAL A 129 -2.96 -9.93 -3.89
C VAL A 129 -3.85 -9.00 -4.71
N GLY A 130 -5.15 -9.27 -4.67
CA GLY A 130 -6.20 -8.42 -5.20
C GLY A 130 -7.02 -7.77 -4.08
N GLN A 131 -7.41 -6.52 -4.29
CA GLN A 131 -8.37 -5.80 -3.46
C GLN A 131 -9.46 -5.20 -4.34
N TYR A 132 -10.71 -5.36 -3.93
CA TYR A 132 -11.84 -4.74 -4.62
C TYR A 132 -12.91 -4.25 -3.64
N GLY A 133 -13.46 -3.07 -3.91
CA GLY A 133 -14.58 -2.53 -3.18
C GLY A 133 -14.92 -1.09 -3.57
N PRO A 134 -16.15 -0.64 -3.29
CA PRO A 134 -16.57 0.73 -3.59
C PRO A 134 -15.78 1.77 -2.78
N LYS A 135 -15.22 1.38 -1.62
CA LYS A 135 -14.44 2.29 -0.76
C LYS A 135 -12.92 2.21 -0.99
N SER A 136 -12.43 1.20 -1.71
CA SER A 136 -11.02 1.12 -2.13
C SER A 136 -10.70 1.90 -3.41
N GLY A 137 -11.70 2.51 -4.04
CA GLY A 137 -11.53 3.19 -5.33
C GLY A 137 -11.44 2.22 -6.51
N GLY A 138 -12.05 1.03 -6.38
CA GLY A 138 -12.05 -0.01 -7.42
C GLY A 138 -11.07 -1.13 -7.15
N TYR A 139 -10.68 -1.82 -8.24
CA TYR A 139 -9.76 -2.95 -8.21
C TYR A 139 -8.30 -2.50 -8.16
N HIS A 140 -7.51 -3.16 -7.32
CA HIS A 140 -6.07 -3.03 -7.25
C HIS A 140 -5.42 -4.41 -7.12
N GLY A 141 -4.42 -4.68 -7.94
CA GLY A 141 -3.59 -5.88 -7.87
C GLY A 141 -2.14 -5.54 -7.53
N VAL A 142 -1.47 -6.39 -6.76
CA VAL A 142 -0.08 -6.20 -6.37
C VAL A 142 0.58 -7.55 -6.03
N VAL A 143 1.90 -7.62 -6.22
CA VAL A 143 2.71 -8.74 -5.72
C VAL A 143 3.28 -8.36 -4.36
N GLN A 144 3.12 -9.24 -3.38
CA GLN A 144 3.69 -9.07 -2.04
C GLN A 144 4.48 -10.31 -1.64
N PRO A 145 5.52 -10.16 -0.79
CA PRO A 145 6.13 -11.32 -0.14
C PRO A 145 5.10 -12.07 0.70
N ALA A 146 5.25 -13.40 0.79
CA ALA A 146 4.49 -14.16 1.78
C ALA A 146 4.77 -13.63 3.20
N LEU A 147 3.73 -13.62 4.04
CA LEU A 147 3.87 -13.25 5.44
C LEU A 147 4.68 -14.32 6.18
N GLY A 148 5.46 -13.91 7.19
CA GLY A 148 6.23 -14.84 8.02
C GLY A 148 5.37 -15.88 8.77
N THR A 149 4.04 -15.71 8.78
CA THR A 149 3.05 -16.66 9.29
C THR A 149 2.60 -17.70 8.26
N GLY A 150 3.13 -17.67 7.03
CA GLY A 150 2.85 -18.62 5.95
C GLY A 150 1.63 -18.29 5.09
N GLY A 151 1.04 -17.10 5.22
CA GLY A 151 -0.12 -16.66 4.44
C GLY A 151 0.15 -15.43 3.59
N CYS A 152 -0.84 -15.00 2.82
CA CYS A 152 -0.77 -13.81 1.96
C CYS A 152 -1.50 -12.60 2.54
N LEU A 153 -2.57 -12.84 3.31
CA LEU A 153 -3.42 -11.78 3.84
C LEU A 153 -3.25 -11.62 5.35
N VAL A 154 -3.23 -10.37 5.79
CA VAL A 154 -3.21 -10.02 7.22
C VAL A 154 -4.63 -10.13 7.78
N GLY A 155 -4.75 -10.73 8.95
CA GLY A 155 -6.03 -10.88 9.67
C GLY A 155 -6.65 -12.26 9.48
N GLN A 156 -7.97 -12.33 9.65
CA GLN A 156 -8.74 -13.56 9.50
C GLN A 156 -9.27 -13.67 8.08
N THR A 157 -8.92 -14.76 7.40
CA THR A 157 -9.50 -15.15 6.12
C THR A 157 -10.66 -16.11 6.38
N ARG A 158 -11.61 -16.18 5.47
CA ARG A 158 -12.67 -17.20 5.55
C ARG A 158 -12.23 -18.49 4.85
N PRO A 159 -12.73 -19.66 5.29
CA PRO A 159 -12.60 -20.89 4.53
C PRO A 159 -13.16 -20.77 3.12
N ILE A 160 -12.55 -21.50 2.19
CA ILE A 160 -13.00 -21.60 0.79
C ILE A 160 -13.54 -23.02 0.56
N ASP A 161 -14.74 -23.29 1.06
CA ASP A 161 -15.34 -24.63 1.19
C ASP A 161 -16.50 -24.92 0.22
N TRP A 162 -16.69 -24.05 -0.77
CA TRP A 162 -17.69 -24.20 -1.84
C TRP A 162 -17.18 -24.90 -3.09
#